data_AF-A0A1Q7T5S0-F1
#
_entry.id   AF-A0A1Q7T5S0-F1
#
_cell.length_a   1.000
_cell.length_b   1.000
_cell.length_c   1.000
_cell.angle_alpha   90.00
_cell.angle_beta   90.00
_cell.angle_gamma   90.00
#
_symmetry.space_group_name_H-M   'P 1'
#
loop_
_entity.id
_entity.type
_entity.pdbx_description
1 polymer ?
#
loop_
_entity_poly.entity_id
_entity_poly.type
_entity_poly.pdbx_seq_one_letter_code
_entity_poly.pdbx_strand_id
1 'polypeptide(L)'
;MADALQLQALGKTFETVIDSGLFHVFSDEERLLFVQSLASVLKSGGTYYLLCFSDQESSSGPGPRRVSQAEIYATFGQEWRVKQIRATRFETTSGQGAAAWLASISRV
;
A
#
# COMPACT_ATOMS: atom_id res chain seq x y z
N MET A 1 -15.15 8.48 -12.38
CA MET A 1 -13.90 7.76 -12.05
C MET A 1 -13.20 8.58 -10.97
N ALA A 2 -12.64 7.95 -9.94
CA ALA A 2 -11.96 8.66 -8.85
C ALA A 2 -10.43 8.40 -8.93
N ASP A 3 -9.63 9.33 -8.41
CA ASP A 3 -8.18 9.26 -8.35
C ASP A 3 -7.73 9.00 -6.90
N ALA A 4 -6.92 7.97 -6.69
CA ALA A 4 -6.41 7.60 -5.37
C ALA A 4 -5.35 8.58 -4.83
N LEU A 5 -4.80 9.44 -5.69
CA LEU A 5 -3.97 10.58 -5.27
C LEU A 5 -4.83 11.77 -4.82
N GLN A 6 -6.16 11.71 -4.97
CA GLN A 6 -7.11 12.78 -4.62
C GLN A 6 -8.36 12.27 -3.87
N LEU A 7 -8.19 11.31 -2.97
CA LEU A 7 -9.25 10.69 -2.15
C LEU A 7 -10.07 11.68 -1.33
N GLN A 8 -9.54 12.86 -0.98
CA GLN A 8 -10.28 13.92 -0.30
C GLN A 8 -11.57 14.32 -1.04
N ALA A 9 -11.62 14.16 -2.37
CA ALA A 9 -12.81 14.43 -3.18
C ALA A 9 -14.00 13.51 -2.85
N LEU A 10 -13.77 12.40 -2.13
CA LEU A 10 -14.84 11.51 -1.65
C LEU A 10 -15.70 12.15 -0.55
N GLY A 11 -15.21 13.18 0.15
CA GLY A 11 -15.95 13.92 1.17
C GLY A 11 -16.36 13.08 2.39
N LYS A 12 -15.69 11.96 2.66
CA LYS A 12 -15.99 11.05 3.77
C LYS A 12 -14.74 10.36 4.31
N THR A 13 -14.85 9.81 5.51
CA THR A 13 -13.78 9.07 6.17
C THR A 13 -14.15 7.61 6.45
N PHE A 14 -13.13 6.77 6.62
CA PHE A 14 -13.24 5.34 6.82
C PHE A 14 -12.40 4.90 8.04
N GLU A 15 -12.83 3.82 8.66
CA GLU A 15 -12.08 3.14 9.72
C GLU A 15 -11.08 2.13 9.17
N THR A 16 -11.35 1.63 7.96
CA THR A 16 -10.50 0.65 7.28
C THR A 16 -10.41 0.96 5.80
N VAL A 17 -9.19 0.91 5.26
CA VAL A 17 -8.92 0.96 3.82
C VAL A 17 -8.12 -0.30 3.44
N ILE A 18 -8.48 -0.91 2.32
CA ILE A 18 -7.78 -2.08 1.78
C ILE A 18 -7.23 -1.69 0.40
N ASP A 19 -5.92 -1.87 0.23
CA ASP A 19 -5.22 -1.77 -1.05
C ASP A 19 -4.76 -3.17 -1.46
N SER A 20 -5.20 -3.59 -2.64
CA SER A 20 -4.77 -4.80 -3.31
C SER A 20 -4.10 -4.44 -4.63
N GLY A 21 -2.78 -4.21 -4.59
CA GLY A 21 -1.97 -3.98 -5.78
C GLY A 21 -2.00 -2.56 -6.37
N LEU A 22 -2.43 -1.55 -5.61
CA LEU A 22 -2.37 -0.15 -6.04
C LEU A 22 -1.02 0.49 -5.66
N PHE A 23 -0.63 0.45 -4.39
CA PHE A 23 0.58 1.14 -3.90
C PHE A 23 1.85 0.87 -4.72
N HIS A 24 2.03 -0.36 -5.23
CA HIS A 24 3.23 -0.74 -5.98
C HIS A 24 3.26 -0.28 -7.45
N VAL A 25 2.19 0.37 -7.95
CA VAL A 25 2.21 1.03 -9.26
C VAL A 25 2.73 2.46 -9.17
N PHE A 26 2.66 3.09 -7.99
CA PHE A 26 3.12 4.45 -7.79
C PHE A 26 4.65 4.55 -7.79
N SER A 27 5.14 5.61 -8.43
CA SER A 27 6.51 6.10 -8.27
C SER A 27 6.78 6.56 -6.83
N ASP A 28 8.06 6.79 -6.50
CA ASP A 28 8.42 7.24 -5.14
C ASP A 28 7.81 8.61 -4.79
N GLU A 29 7.67 9.51 -5.76
CA GLU A 29 7.02 10.81 -5.58
C GLU A 29 5.50 10.67 -5.36
N GLU A 30 4.84 9.83 -6.17
CA GLU A 30 3.39 9.57 -6.04
C GLU A 30 3.04 8.86 -4.74
N ARG A 31 3.93 8.02 -4.19
CA ARG A 31 3.71 7.39 -2.86
C ARG A 31 3.55 8.43 -1.76
N LEU A 32 4.32 9.52 -1.81
CA LEU A 32 4.19 10.60 -0.82
C LEU A 32 2.84 11.33 -0.96
N LEU A 33 2.41 11.58 -2.20
CA LEU A 33 1.08 12.16 -2.47
C LEU A 33 -0.05 11.22 -2.04
N PHE A 34 0.10 9.93 -2.32
CA PHE A 34 -0.86 8.90 -1.94
C PHE A 34 -1.03 8.82 -0.42
N VAL A 35 0.07 8.85 0.36
CA VAL A 35 0.00 8.82 1.83
C VAL A 35 -0.77 10.03 2.38
N GLN A 36 -0.54 11.23 1.83
CA GLN A 36 -1.28 12.43 2.20
C GLN A 36 -2.77 12.30 1.84
N SER A 37 -3.06 11.79 0.64
CA SER A 37 -4.42 11.56 0.18
C SER A 37 -5.15 10.53 1.04
N LEU A 38 -4.49 9.42 1.38
CA LEU A 38 -4.99 8.38 2.27
C LEU A 38 -5.28 8.92 3.67
N ALA A 39 -4.41 9.78 4.21
CA ALA A 39 -4.64 10.45 5.50
C ALA A 39 -5.92 11.29 5.50
N SER A 40 -6.31 11.87 4.36
CA SER A 40 -7.53 12.68 4.28
C SER A 40 -8.83 11.87 4.47
N VAL A 41 -8.79 10.57 4.17
CA VAL A 41 -9.97 9.69 4.21
C VAL A 41 -9.89 8.61 5.29
N LEU A 42 -8.74 8.38 5.93
CA LEU A 42 -8.64 7.42 7.04
C LEU A 42 -8.73 8.16 8.38
N LYS A 43 -9.66 7.76 9.26
CA LYS A 43 -9.76 8.32 10.61
C LYS A 43 -8.45 8.11 11.39
N SER A 44 -8.13 8.99 12.35
CA SER A 44 -7.08 8.68 13.34
C SER A 44 -7.44 7.38 14.07
N GLY A 45 -6.45 6.50 14.27
CA GLY A 45 -6.64 5.13 14.74
C GLY A 45 -7.13 4.13 13.68
N GLY A 46 -7.57 4.61 12.50
CA GLY A 46 -8.00 3.76 11.38
C GLY A 46 -6.86 2.91 10.82
N THR A 47 -7.20 1.81 10.16
CA THR A 47 -6.22 0.84 9.64
C THR A 47 -6.24 0.76 8.12
N TYR A 48 -5.06 0.84 7.54
CA TYR A 48 -4.77 0.59 6.15
C TYR A 48 -4.12 -0.79 6.01
N TYR A 49 -4.72 -1.64 5.19
CA TYR A 49 -4.16 -2.94 4.80
C TYR A 49 -3.60 -2.84 3.39
N LEU A 50 -2.31 -3.14 3.27
CA LEU A 50 -1.57 -3.10 2.01
C LEU A 50 -1.19 -4.51 1.59
N LEU A 51 -1.61 -4.92 0.40
CA LEU A 51 -1.10 -6.11 -0.28
C LEU A 51 -0.37 -5.68 -1.55
N CYS A 52 0.94 -5.92 -1.61
CA CYS A 52 1.76 -5.58 -2.77
C CYS A 52 2.90 -6.59 -3.01
N PHE A 53 3.40 -6.66 -4.24
CA PHE A 53 4.57 -7.48 -4.59
C PHE A 53 5.78 -7.11 -3.74
N SER A 54 6.43 -8.13 -3.18
CA SER A 54 7.62 -7.96 -2.35
C SER A 54 8.89 -7.94 -3.19
N ASP A 55 9.93 -7.33 -2.66
CA ASP A 55 11.32 -7.46 -3.11
C ASP A 55 11.90 -8.88 -3.01
N GLN A 56 11.16 -9.81 -2.40
CA GLN A 56 11.47 -11.25 -2.43
C GLN A 56 10.97 -11.95 -3.70
N GLU A 57 10.14 -11.28 -4.51
CA GLU A 57 9.67 -11.83 -5.77
C GLU A 57 10.81 -11.85 -6.80
N SER A 58 11.26 -13.06 -7.12
CA SER A 58 12.44 -13.31 -7.97
C SER A 58 12.14 -13.30 -9.46
N SER A 59 10.87 -13.31 -9.88
CA SER A 59 10.55 -13.20 -11.30
C SER A 59 11.02 -11.86 -11.85
N SER A 60 11.78 -11.91 -12.95
CA SER A 60 12.22 -10.75 -13.72
C SER A 60 11.18 -10.30 -14.76
N GLY A 61 9.98 -10.89 -14.72
CA GLY A 61 8.91 -10.64 -15.67
C GLY A 61 8.29 -9.23 -15.54
N PRO A 62 7.56 -8.79 -16.59
CA PRO A 62 6.84 -7.52 -16.57
C PRO A 62 5.84 -7.50 -15.42
N GLY A 63 5.68 -6.35 -14.78
CA GLY A 63 4.73 -6.16 -13.70
C GLY A 63 5.07 -4.93 -12.86
N PRO A 64 4.20 -4.58 -11.91
CA PRO A 64 4.45 -3.49 -10.97
C PRO A 64 5.79 -3.66 -10.24
N ARG A 65 6.27 -2.54 -9.69
CA ARG A 65 7.52 -2.52 -8.92
C ARG A 65 7.41 -3.47 -7.72
N ARG A 66 8.54 -4.08 -7.36
CA ARG A 66 8.66 -4.87 -6.13
C ARG A 66 9.02 -3.92 -4.99
N VAL A 67 8.39 -4.08 -3.84
CA VAL A 67 8.52 -3.17 -2.70
C VAL A 67 9.24 -3.88 -1.56
N SER A 68 10.27 -3.25 -1.02
CA SER A 68 10.94 -3.72 0.20
C SER A 68 10.20 -3.30 1.46
N GLN A 69 10.42 -4.04 2.56
CA GLN A 69 9.90 -3.61 3.87
C GLN A 69 10.44 -2.23 4.27
N ALA A 70 11.71 -1.95 3.93
CA ALA A 70 12.36 -0.67 4.23
C ALA A 70 11.65 0.50 3.52
N GLU A 71 11.23 0.32 2.26
CA GLU A 71 10.43 1.32 1.54
C GLU A 71 9.07 1.55 2.19
N ILE A 72 8.41 0.49 2.68
CA ILE A 72 7.13 0.63 3.40
C ILE A 72 7.36 1.46 4.68
N TYR A 73 8.36 1.11 5.50
CA TYR A 73 8.67 1.90 6.70
C TYR A 73 9.06 3.35 6.40
N ALA A 74 9.82 3.59 5.33
CA ALA A 74 10.24 4.94 4.95
C ALA A 74 9.07 5.79 4.42
N THR A 75 8.14 5.17 3.71
CA THR A 75 6.96 5.85 3.14
C THR A 75 5.99 6.28 4.24
N PHE A 76 5.77 5.42 5.24
CA PHE A 76 4.85 5.66 6.34
C PHE A 76 5.60 6.24 7.54
N GLY A 77 5.77 7.57 7.54
CA GLY A 77 6.48 8.34 8.57
C GLY A 77 5.73 8.46 9.92
N GLN A 78 6.00 9.53 10.67
CA GLN A 78 5.59 9.67 12.09
C GLN A 78 4.06 9.69 12.33
N GLU A 79 3.27 10.13 11.35
CA GLU A 79 1.80 10.13 11.42
C GLU A 79 1.18 8.73 11.23
N TRP A 80 2.01 7.72 11.00
CA TRP A 80 1.61 6.36 10.74
C TRP A 80 2.37 5.40 11.66
N ARG A 81 1.76 4.25 11.90
CA ARG A 81 2.36 3.14 12.61
C ARG A 81 2.20 1.87 11.80
N VAL A 82 3.30 1.41 11.21
CA VAL A 82 3.37 0.07 10.62
C VAL A 82 3.33 -0.93 11.77
N LYS A 83 2.19 -1.61 11.93
CA LYS A 83 2.00 -2.61 13.00
C LYS A 83 2.70 -3.92 12.66
N GLN A 84 2.65 -4.30 11.38
CA GLN A 84 3.15 -5.58 10.93
C GLN A 84 3.36 -5.59 9.41
N ILE A 85 4.38 -6.33 8.96
CA ILE A 85 4.56 -6.73 7.56
C ILE A 85 4.82 -8.24 7.55
N ARG A 86 4.03 -9.02 6.81
CA ARG A 86 4.21 -10.48 6.68
C ARG A 86 4.40 -10.87 5.22
N ALA A 87 5.29 -11.83 4.98
CA ALA A 87 5.40 -12.49 3.68
C ALA A 87 4.10 -13.26 3.38
N THR A 88 3.64 -13.17 2.14
CA THR A 88 2.47 -13.89 1.63
C THR A 88 2.63 -14.14 0.12
N ARG A 89 1.60 -14.70 -0.52
CA ARG A 89 1.46 -14.76 -1.97
C ARG A 89 0.30 -13.89 -2.44
N PHE A 90 0.52 -13.18 -3.55
CA PHE A 90 -0.49 -12.46 -4.31
C PHE A 90 -0.94 -13.35 -5.47
N GLU A 91 -2.20 -13.76 -5.48
CA GLU A 91 -2.75 -14.55 -6.58
C GLU A 91 -2.91 -13.70 -7.84
N THR A 92 -2.33 -14.18 -8.95
CA THR A 92 -2.40 -13.52 -10.25
C THR A 92 -3.20 -14.38 -11.21
N THR A 93 -3.79 -13.78 -12.24
CA THR A 93 -4.59 -14.49 -13.26
C THR A 93 -3.78 -15.47 -14.10
N SER A 94 -2.45 -15.40 -14.02
CA SER A 94 -1.51 -16.32 -14.66
C SER A 94 -0.46 -16.81 -13.66
N GLY A 95 0.00 -18.06 -13.82
CA GLY A 95 1.11 -18.61 -13.04
C GLY A 95 0.71 -19.01 -11.62
N GLN A 96 1.67 -19.05 -10.70
CA GLN A 96 1.47 -19.49 -9.33
C GLN A 96 1.22 -18.35 -8.33
N GLY A 97 1.03 -17.12 -8.81
CA GLY A 97 1.07 -15.91 -7.99
C GLY A 97 2.50 -15.44 -7.69
N ALA A 98 2.60 -14.24 -7.11
CA ALA A 98 3.88 -13.58 -6.78
C ALA A 98 4.09 -13.49 -5.26
N ALA A 99 5.34 -13.52 -4.82
CA ALA A 99 5.72 -13.17 -3.46
C ALA A 99 5.29 -11.73 -3.16
N ALA A 100 4.71 -11.55 -1.98
CA ALA A 100 4.08 -10.30 -1.60
C ALA A 100 4.27 -9.99 -0.11
N TRP A 101 4.10 -8.70 0.19
CA TRP A 101 3.94 -8.21 1.55
C TRP A 101 2.45 -7.97 1.82
N LEU A 102 1.96 -8.51 2.94
CA LEU A 102 0.73 -8.06 3.57
C LEU A 102 1.09 -7.24 4.81
N ALA A 103 0.82 -5.94 4.75
CA ALA A 103 1.08 -5.00 5.83
C ALA A 103 -0.21 -4.48 6.46
N SER A 104 -0.16 -4.24 7.78
CA SER A 104 -1.18 -3.49 8.50
C SER A 104 -0.56 -2.22 9.09
N ILE A 105 -1.14 -1.08 8.76
CA ILE A 105 -0.59 0.24 9.05
C ILE A 105 -1.73 1.08 9.62
N SER A 106 -1.54 1.72 10.77
CA SER A 106 -2.57 2.57 11.35
C SER A 106 -2.16 4.03 11.31
N ARG A 107 -3.13 4.92 11.07
CA ARG A 107 -2.93 6.35 11.24
C ARG A 107 -2.91 6.68 12.73
N VAL A 108 -1.92 7.47 13.16
CA VAL A 108 -1.78 7.94 14.54
C VAL A 108 -2.64 9.20 14.72
#